data_AF-A0A7Y3NSK4-F1
#
_entry.id   AF-A0A7Y3NSK4-F1
#
_cell.length_a   1.000
_cell.length_b   1.000
_cell.length_c   1.000
_cell.angle_alpha   90.00
_cell.angle_beta   90.00
_cell.angle_gamma   90.00
#
_symmetry.space_group_name_H-M   'P 1'
#
loop_
_entity.id
_entity.type
_entity.pdbx_description
1 polymer ?
#
loop_
_entity_poly.entity_id
_entity_poly.type
_entity_poly.pdbx_seq_one_letter_code
_entity_poly.pdbx_strand_id
1 'polypeptide(L)'
;MRSKLVISSLVLALGSVGLRHAQARPFRIAAPSNPALTTQTLRSGDFILGISDLGGGYINKLVIPDHGDIMGSASKRYGRGGQSAMRDYMHAGAYNPTQAGYTDMDGTQCQIVTKPGLLVITPHKCRLWWADGKYDFTNRHRTPAQEARKITSEFDYYGYYQNVDGTNGITISCIKHYFEYRFIRKPGFCFRQFGPGTPVFRPYNALKDIPVKHPVGVYPAQPFDLSKALVVWSLRGDTAIWNPRWVYYLKKSGTWDIHRRRDNTHHLVYGSNATYQPLIIISDSKDPSTGKALGVFRPNSVINTNIIVGRKDNGSQVYADPRLTRVIAADIPHRIESMWKLGFFIYFRGMLNRTQTPPGVYETFRTEVYMLVGTPNQIRNAAAIITRSSANTRR
;
A
#
# COMPACT_ATOMS: atom_id res chain seq x y z
N MET A 1 18.67 -33.37 30.19
CA MET A 1 17.28 -33.88 30.02
C MET A 1 16.33 -32.71 29.93
N ARG A 2 15.30 -32.84 29.08
CA ARG A 2 14.17 -31.91 28.80
C ARG A 2 14.53 -30.66 27.96
N SER A 3 13.84 -30.30 26.89
CA SER A 3 12.90 -30.99 25.99
C SER A 3 12.71 -30.03 24.80
N LYS A 4 13.03 -30.49 23.57
CA LYS A 4 12.79 -29.75 22.33
C LYS A 4 11.30 -29.84 21.99
N LEU A 5 10.61 -28.72 21.87
CA LEU A 5 9.23 -28.69 21.37
C LEU A 5 9.26 -28.61 19.84
N VAL A 6 8.88 -29.72 19.20
CA VAL A 6 8.65 -29.83 17.75
C VAL A 6 7.20 -29.45 17.49
N ILE A 7 6.95 -28.35 16.75
CA ILE A 7 5.60 -28.00 16.30
C ILE A 7 5.31 -28.84 15.05
N SER A 8 4.55 -29.91 15.26
CA SER A 8 4.05 -30.80 14.22
C SER A 8 2.64 -30.37 13.80
N SER A 9 2.37 -30.52 12.52
CA SER A 9 1.15 -30.18 11.78
C SER A 9 -0.15 -30.58 12.48
N LEU A 10 -1.08 -29.62 12.64
CA LEU A 10 -2.46 -29.89 13.03
C LEU A 10 -3.37 -29.71 11.80
N VAL A 11 -3.80 -30.82 11.22
CA VAL A 11 -4.94 -30.91 10.29
C VAL A 11 -6.19 -30.96 11.15
N LEU A 12 -7.02 -29.91 11.12
CA LEU A 12 -8.30 -29.89 11.81
C LEU A 12 -9.40 -30.36 10.85
N ALA A 13 -10.00 -31.50 11.17
CA ALA A 13 -11.26 -31.94 10.59
C ALA A 13 -12.40 -31.04 11.12
N LEU A 14 -13.09 -30.35 10.22
CA LEU A 14 -14.26 -29.53 10.54
C LEU A 14 -15.51 -30.42 10.53
N GLY A 15 -16.02 -30.70 11.73
CA GLY A 15 -17.37 -31.23 11.94
C GLY A 15 -18.42 -30.18 11.57
N SER A 16 -19.47 -30.64 10.89
CA SER A 16 -20.59 -29.87 10.37
C SER A 16 -21.46 -29.28 11.47
N VAL A 17 -21.39 -27.95 11.66
CA VAL A 17 -22.41 -27.18 12.39
C VAL A 17 -22.95 -26.11 11.44
N GLY A 18 -24.25 -26.21 11.17
CA GLY A 18 -25.12 -25.31 10.39
C GLY A 18 -24.55 -23.99 9.90
N LEU A 19 -23.86 -24.01 8.76
CA LEU A 19 -23.63 -22.82 7.94
C LEU A 19 -24.95 -22.46 7.25
N ARG A 20 -25.64 -21.44 7.78
CA ARG A 20 -26.59 -20.66 6.97
C ARG A 20 -25.83 -20.27 5.70
N HIS A 21 -26.28 -20.76 4.55
CA HIS A 21 -25.74 -20.43 3.25
C HIS A 21 -25.93 -18.93 3.02
N ALA A 22 -24.95 -18.12 3.45
CA ALA A 22 -24.71 -16.85 2.81
C ALA A 22 -24.44 -17.19 1.34
N GLN A 23 -25.40 -16.90 0.46
CA GLN A 23 -25.23 -17.12 -0.98
C GLN A 23 -23.88 -16.51 -1.38
N ALA A 24 -22.97 -17.36 -1.82
CA ALA A 24 -21.65 -16.94 -2.28
C ALA A 24 -21.88 -15.95 -3.42
N ARG A 25 -21.64 -14.66 -3.18
CA ARG A 25 -21.71 -13.66 -4.24
C ARG A 25 -20.73 -14.09 -5.33
N PRO A 26 -21.15 -14.16 -6.61
CA PRO A 26 -20.22 -14.48 -7.69
C PRO A 26 -19.11 -13.43 -7.69
N PHE A 27 -17.86 -13.87 -7.51
CA PHE A 27 -16.70 -13.00 -7.44
C PHE A 27 -16.54 -12.24 -8.76
N ARG A 28 -16.75 -10.93 -8.72
CA ARG A 28 -16.55 -10.03 -9.85
C ARG A 28 -15.36 -9.13 -9.57
N ILE A 29 -14.32 -9.26 -10.38
CA ILE A 29 -13.12 -8.41 -10.30
C ILE A 29 -13.52 -6.95 -10.49
N ALA A 30 -14.51 -6.71 -11.36
CA ALA A 30 -15.17 -5.43 -11.45
C ALA A 30 -16.68 -5.47 -11.25
N ALA A 31 -17.17 -4.69 -10.29
CA ALA A 31 -18.58 -4.52 -10.03
C ALA A 31 -18.89 -3.07 -9.61
N PRO A 32 -19.97 -2.48 -10.14
CA PRO A 32 -20.58 -1.30 -9.55
C PRO A 32 -20.78 -1.53 -8.06
N SER A 33 -20.34 -0.58 -7.25
CA SER A 33 -20.40 -0.67 -5.80
C SER A 33 -20.43 0.71 -5.16
N ASN A 34 -20.79 0.77 -3.89
CA ASN A 34 -20.81 2.02 -3.15
C ASN A 34 -19.44 2.22 -2.46
N PRO A 35 -18.58 3.14 -2.94
CA PRO A 35 -17.28 3.39 -2.32
C PRO A 35 -17.39 4.00 -0.91
N ALA A 36 -18.54 4.54 -0.52
CA ALA A 36 -18.78 4.99 0.85
C ALA A 36 -19.08 3.83 1.83
N LEU A 37 -19.35 2.62 1.33
CA LEU A 37 -19.66 1.47 2.17
C LEU A 37 -18.38 0.87 2.77
N THR A 38 -18.16 1.12 4.06
CA THR A 38 -17.21 0.37 4.88
C THR A 38 -17.82 -0.97 5.26
N THR A 39 -17.15 -2.06 4.92
CA THR A 39 -17.64 -3.42 5.18
C THR A 39 -16.95 -4.07 6.37
N GLN A 40 -15.72 -3.64 6.70
CA GLN A 40 -14.98 -4.13 7.87
C GLN A 40 -14.28 -2.96 8.57
N THR A 41 -14.14 -3.05 9.88
CA THR A 41 -13.45 -2.07 10.71
C THR A 41 -12.42 -2.72 11.63
N LEU A 42 -11.38 -1.97 11.95
CA LEU A 42 -10.34 -2.33 12.90
C LEU A 42 -10.18 -1.16 13.87
N ARG A 43 -10.24 -1.47 15.17
CA ARG A 43 -10.09 -0.50 16.25
C ARG A 43 -8.72 -0.63 16.92
N SER A 44 -8.12 0.50 17.27
CA SER A 44 -6.89 0.63 18.04
C SER A 44 -7.08 1.79 19.03
N GLY A 45 -7.49 1.49 20.26
CA GLY A 45 -8.04 2.51 21.18
C GLY A 45 -9.24 3.25 20.57
N ASP A 46 -9.16 4.57 20.51
CA ASP A 46 -10.20 5.42 19.90
C ASP A 46 -10.02 5.64 18.39
N PHE A 47 -8.90 5.19 17.82
CA PHE A 47 -8.68 5.21 16.38
C PHE A 47 -9.41 4.04 15.71
N ILE A 48 -10.25 4.33 14.70
CA ILE A 48 -10.95 3.31 13.91
C ILE A 48 -10.55 3.45 12.45
N LEU A 49 -10.06 2.37 11.87
CA LEU A 49 -9.83 2.24 10.44
C LEU A 49 -10.92 1.37 9.82
N GLY A 50 -11.53 1.82 8.74
CA GLY A 50 -12.50 1.03 7.99
C GLY A 50 -12.06 0.78 6.56
N ILE A 51 -12.33 -0.44 6.08
CA ILE A 51 -12.01 -0.89 4.73
C ILE A 51 -13.23 -1.47 4.02
N SER A 52 -13.13 -1.56 2.69
CA SER A 52 -14.17 -2.12 1.83
C SER A 52 -13.70 -3.38 1.10
N ASP A 53 -14.41 -4.49 1.28
CA ASP A 53 -14.27 -5.71 0.49
C ASP A 53 -14.76 -5.54 -0.95
N LEU A 54 -15.48 -4.45 -1.23
CA LEU A 54 -15.87 -4.03 -2.58
C LEU A 54 -14.82 -3.14 -3.24
N GLY A 55 -13.76 -2.74 -2.53
CA GLY A 55 -12.70 -1.85 -3.02
C GLY A 55 -11.28 -2.37 -2.79
N GLY A 56 -11.07 -3.68 -2.84
CA GLY A 56 -9.75 -4.30 -2.71
C GLY A 56 -9.16 -4.14 -1.31
N GLY A 57 -10.00 -3.93 -0.30
CA GLY A 57 -9.59 -3.65 1.07
C GLY A 57 -8.92 -2.29 1.25
N TYR A 58 -9.19 -1.33 0.36
CA TYR A 58 -8.74 0.05 0.57
C TYR A 58 -9.45 0.68 1.77
N ILE A 59 -8.83 1.70 2.36
CA ILE A 59 -9.36 2.45 3.49
C ILE A 59 -10.37 3.47 2.98
N ASN A 60 -11.60 3.40 3.48
CA ASN A 60 -12.67 4.35 3.18
C ASN A 60 -13.32 4.97 4.43
N LYS A 61 -12.76 4.68 5.61
CA LYS A 61 -13.13 5.31 6.88
C LYS A 61 -11.89 5.45 7.77
N LEU A 62 -11.74 6.62 8.38
CA LEU A 62 -10.73 6.89 9.40
C LEU A 62 -11.37 7.72 10.49
N VAL A 63 -11.64 7.13 11.65
CA VAL A 63 -12.16 7.87 12.80
C VAL A 63 -10.99 8.32 13.65
N ILE A 64 -10.78 9.64 13.72
CA ILE A 64 -9.80 10.26 14.59
C ILE A 64 -10.52 10.77 15.85
N PRO A 65 -9.95 10.58 17.06
CA PRO A 65 -10.54 11.10 18.29
C PRO A 65 -10.85 12.60 18.17
N ASP A 66 -12.01 13.01 18.65
CA ASP A 66 -12.58 14.36 18.62
C ASP A 66 -12.96 14.92 17.24
N HIS A 67 -12.56 14.26 16.14
CA HIS A 67 -12.88 14.70 14.76
C HIS A 67 -13.88 13.79 14.04
N GLY A 68 -14.13 12.59 14.55
CA GLY A 68 -15.01 11.62 13.89
C GLY A 68 -14.36 11.03 12.63
N ASP A 69 -15.19 10.55 11.70
CA ASP A 69 -14.71 10.00 10.43
C ASP A 69 -14.25 11.10 9.47
N ILE A 70 -12.93 11.28 9.36
CA ILE A 70 -12.30 12.32 8.56
C ILE A 70 -12.37 12.06 7.05
N MET A 71 -12.86 10.91 6.62
CA MET A 71 -13.03 10.60 5.19
C MET A 71 -14.40 11.08 4.69
N GLY A 72 -14.42 12.19 3.95
CA GLY A 72 -15.61 12.72 3.31
C GLY A 72 -15.86 12.18 1.89
N SER A 73 -16.89 12.71 1.23
CA SER A 73 -17.45 12.17 -0.02
C SER A 73 -16.45 12.13 -1.19
N ALA A 74 -15.52 13.09 -1.26
CA ALA A 74 -14.47 13.13 -2.27
C ALA A 74 -13.40 12.06 -2.06
N SER A 75 -13.12 11.71 -0.80
CA SER A 75 -12.14 10.67 -0.42
C SER A 75 -12.76 9.27 -0.45
N LYS A 76 -14.07 9.15 -0.22
CA LYS A 76 -14.86 7.91 -0.31
C LYS A 76 -15.21 7.56 -1.75
N ARG A 77 -14.20 7.51 -2.61
CA ARG A 77 -14.29 7.05 -4.01
C ARG A 77 -13.14 6.08 -4.27
N TYR A 78 -13.35 5.06 -5.12
CA TYR A 78 -12.24 4.20 -5.51
C TYR A 78 -11.19 5.01 -6.25
N GLY A 79 -9.90 4.72 -6.01
CA GLY A 79 -8.83 5.59 -6.48
C GLY A 79 -8.59 6.83 -5.60
N ARG A 80 -9.44 7.10 -4.61
CA ARG A 80 -9.36 8.31 -3.77
C ARG A 80 -9.33 8.13 -2.25
N GLY A 81 -9.61 6.95 -1.73
CA GLY A 81 -9.45 6.67 -0.29
C GLY A 81 -8.01 6.48 0.13
N GLY A 82 -7.81 5.77 1.24
CA GLY A 82 -6.50 5.29 1.64
C GLY A 82 -6.14 4.03 0.85
N GLN A 83 -5.21 4.15 -0.09
CA GLN A 83 -4.90 3.06 -1.03
C GLN A 83 -3.43 3.04 -1.43
N SER A 84 -3.06 1.98 -2.14
CA SER A 84 -1.81 1.90 -2.87
C SER A 84 -2.01 1.70 -4.38
N ALA A 85 -1.01 2.12 -5.16
CA ALA A 85 -0.92 1.92 -6.59
C ALA A 85 0.55 1.85 -7.03
N MET A 86 0.88 1.00 -7.99
CA MET A 86 2.24 0.81 -8.50
C MET A 86 2.33 1.27 -9.95
N ARG A 87 3.36 2.05 -10.30
CA ARG A 87 3.63 2.61 -11.62
C ARG A 87 5.04 2.27 -12.07
N ASP A 88 5.31 2.37 -13.36
CA ASP A 88 6.69 2.37 -13.87
C ASP A 88 6.91 3.42 -14.96
N TYR A 89 8.16 3.80 -15.16
CA TYR A 89 8.52 4.89 -16.07
C TYR A 89 8.79 4.42 -17.50
N MET A 90 9.04 3.12 -17.71
CA MET A 90 9.17 2.54 -19.04
C MET A 90 7.81 2.48 -19.75
N HIS A 91 6.71 2.52 -19.00
CA HIS A 91 5.35 2.64 -19.51
C HIS A 91 4.72 4.00 -19.17
N ALA A 92 5.52 5.07 -19.12
CA ALA A 92 5.10 6.46 -18.90
C ALA A 92 4.28 6.74 -17.61
N GLY A 93 4.32 5.82 -16.64
CA GLY A 93 3.44 5.85 -15.46
C GLY A 93 1.98 5.48 -15.77
N ALA A 94 1.68 5.05 -17.00
CA ALA A 94 0.37 4.66 -17.45
C ALA A 94 0.03 3.22 -17.01
N TYR A 95 0.99 2.29 -17.09
CA TYR A 95 0.84 0.97 -16.48
C TYR A 95 0.82 1.15 -14.97
N ASN A 96 -0.38 1.05 -14.38
CA ASN A 96 -0.58 1.38 -12.98
C ASN A 96 -1.58 0.44 -12.26
N PRO A 97 -1.18 -0.83 -11.97
CA PRO A 97 -1.99 -1.75 -11.17
C PRO A 97 -2.36 -1.12 -9.81
N THR A 98 -3.66 -1.10 -9.52
CA THR A 98 -4.20 -0.43 -8.33
C THR A 98 -5.01 -1.41 -7.47
N GLN A 99 -4.92 -1.22 -6.15
CA GLN A 99 -5.65 -2.01 -5.16
C GLN A 99 -7.17 -1.85 -5.33
N ALA A 100 -7.66 -0.61 -5.26
CA ALA A 100 -9.10 -0.32 -5.22
C ALA A 100 -9.78 -0.23 -6.59
N GLY A 101 -9.02 -0.01 -7.66
CA GLY A 101 -9.53 0.43 -8.97
C GLY A 101 -9.34 1.93 -9.21
N TYR A 102 -9.95 2.45 -10.29
CA TYR A 102 -9.78 3.82 -10.82
C TYR A 102 -11.08 4.55 -11.12
N THR A 103 -12.16 3.83 -11.39
CA THR A 103 -13.45 4.47 -11.57
C THR A 103 -13.99 4.72 -10.19
N ASP A 104 -14.39 5.97 -9.92
CA ASP A 104 -14.85 6.42 -8.61
C ASP A 104 -15.91 5.47 -7.99
N MET A 105 -16.64 4.71 -8.83
CA MET A 105 -17.79 3.87 -8.45
C MET A 105 -17.64 2.35 -8.73
N ASP A 106 -16.61 1.86 -9.44
CA ASP A 106 -16.42 0.41 -9.62
C ASP A 106 -15.16 -0.06 -8.89
N GLY A 107 -15.34 -0.73 -7.76
CA GLY A 107 -14.24 -1.20 -6.92
C GLY A 107 -13.91 -2.68 -7.08
N THR A 108 -12.66 -3.04 -6.81
CA THR A 108 -12.20 -4.45 -6.88
C THR A 108 -12.82 -5.28 -5.77
N GLN A 109 -13.57 -6.33 -6.07
CA GLN A 109 -14.02 -7.23 -5.00
C GLN A 109 -12.84 -8.04 -4.46
N CYS A 110 -12.79 -8.23 -3.14
CA CYS A 110 -11.84 -9.11 -2.47
C CYS A 110 -12.51 -9.83 -1.30
N GLN A 111 -11.81 -10.82 -0.73
CA GLN A 111 -12.21 -11.43 0.53
C GLN A 111 -11.36 -10.83 1.65
N ILE A 112 -12.02 -10.56 2.78
CA ILE A 112 -11.37 -10.07 3.99
C ILE A 112 -11.58 -11.09 5.10
N VAL A 113 -10.48 -11.58 5.67
CA VAL A 113 -10.49 -12.46 6.84
C VAL A 113 -10.25 -11.62 8.08
N THR A 114 -11.23 -11.59 8.96
CA THR A 114 -11.18 -10.84 10.23
C THR A 114 -10.70 -11.76 11.36
N LYS A 115 -9.74 -11.28 12.14
CA LYS A 115 -9.28 -11.89 13.39
C LYS A 115 -9.17 -10.79 14.46
N PRO A 116 -9.11 -11.13 15.77
CA PRO A 116 -8.87 -10.14 16.81
C PRO A 116 -7.63 -9.29 16.50
N GLY A 117 -7.81 -7.97 16.38
CA GLY A 117 -6.74 -7.02 16.08
C GLY A 117 -6.15 -7.11 14.66
N LEU A 118 -6.76 -7.83 13.72
CA LEU A 118 -6.19 -8.06 12.38
C LEU A 118 -7.27 -8.20 11.30
N LEU A 119 -7.11 -7.45 10.20
CA LEU A 119 -7.86 -7.62 8.96
C LEU A 119 -6.89 -8.07 7.87
N VAL A 120 -7.13 -9.25 7.28
CA VAL A 120 -6.30 -9.80 6.19
C VAL A 120 -7.07 -9.71 4.89
N ILE A 121 -6.52 -8.99 3.91
CA ILE A 121 -7.01 -8.96 2.54
C ILE A 121 -6.38 -10.14 1.81
N THR A 122 -7.20 -11.10 1.39
CA THR A 122 -6.69 -12.25 0.66
C THR A 122 -6.16 -11.83 -0.72
N PRO A 123 -5.24 -12.62 -1.31
CA PRO A 123 -4.73 -12.33 -2.64
C PRO A 123 -5.86 -12.16 -3.65
N HIS A 124 -5.85 -11.06 -4.40
CA HIS A 124 -6.79 -10.80 -5.48
C HIS A 124 -6.12 -10.02 -6.61
N LYS A 125 -6.65 -10.12 -7.83
CA LYS A 125 -6.07 -9.46 -9.01
C LYS A 125 -6.23 -7.94 -8.91
N CYS A 126 -5.13 -7.20 -9.12
CA CYS A 126 -5.16 -5.74 -9.23
C CYS A 126 -5.83 -5.34 -10.55
N ARG A 127 -6.65 -4.29 -10.48
CA ARG A 127 -7.24 -3.68 -11.67
C ARG A 127 -6.27 -2.73 -12.38
N LEU A 128 -6.44 -2.60 -13.69
CA LEU A 128 -5.68 -1.74 -14.57
C LEU A 128 -6.60 -1.06 -15.59
N TRP A 129 -6.39 0.24 -15.81
CA TRP A 129 -7.16 1.06 -16.76
C TRP A 129 -6.57 0.98 -18.17
N TRP A 130 -7.35 1.35 -19.18
CA TRP A 130 -7.05 1.07 -20.60
C TRP A 130 -6.00 1.99 -21.26
N ALA A 131 -5.44 2.95 -20.53
CA ALA A 131 -4.37 3.83 -21.00
C ALA A 131 -4.70 4.74 -22.20
N ASP A 132 -5.97 4.87 -22.58
CA ASP A 132 -6.46 5.67 -23.72
C ASP A 132 -6.75 7.14 -23.39
N GLY A 133 -6.31 7.59 -22.21
CA GLY A 133 -6.58 8.93 -21.68
C GLY A 133 -7.97 9.14 -21.10
N LYS A 134 -8.90 8.16 -21.20
CA LYS A 134 -10.27 8.29 -20.67
C LYS A 134 -10.42 7.86 -19.21
N TYR A 135 -9.38 7.27 -18.63
CA TYR A 135 -9.36 6.75 -17.26
C TYR A 135 -10.52 5.78 -16.97
N ASP A 136 -10.95 5.02 -17.98
CA ASP A 136 -11.98 4.00 -17.87
C ASP A 136 -11.41 2.58 -18.00
N PHE A 137 -12.28 1.60 -17.77
CA PHE A 137 -11.95 0.18 -17.83
C PHE A 137 -12.73 -0.58 -18.91
N THR A 138 -13.78 0.03 -19.46
CA THR A 138 -14.77 -0.66 -20.30
C THR A 138 -14.84 -0.01 -21.66
N ASN A 139 -14.72 -0.81 -22.72
CA ASN A 139 -15.24 -0.43 -24.03
C ASN A 139 -16.65 -1.04 -24.14
N ARG A 140 -17.70 -0.20 -24.27
CA ARG A 140 -19.14 -0.56 -24.19
C ARG A 140 -19.65 -1.62 -25.20
N HIS A 141 -18.79 -2.25 -25.99
CA HIS A 141 -19.16 -3.15 -27.08
C HIS A 141 -18.64 -4.60 -26.93
N ARG A 142 -18.49 -5.16 -25.71
CA ARG A 142 -17.74 -6.41 -25.53
C ARG A 142 -18.33 -7.41 -24.54
N THR A 143 -17.92 -8.67 -24.69
CA THR A 143 -18.41 -9.79 -23.88
C THR A 143 -17.74 -9.84 -22.49
N PRO A 144 -18.40 -10.40 -21.45
CA PRO A 144 -17.84 -10.47 -20.09
C PRO A 144 -16.46 -11.15 -19.97
N ALA A 145 -16.18 -12.16 -20.80
CA ALA A 145 -14.88 -12.84 -20.82
C ALA A 145 -13.76 -11.98 -21.43
N GLN A 146 -14.10 -11.12 -22.40
CA GLN A 146 -13.18 -10.15 -22.96
C GLN A 146 -12.90 -9.02 -21.97
N GLU A 147 -13.90 -8.59 -21.19
CA GLU A 147 -13.73 -7.59 -20.12
C GLU A 147 -12.81 -8.11 -19.01
N ALA A 148 -13.04 -9.33 -18.50
CA ALA A 148 -12.25 -9.89 -17.40
C ALA A 148 -10.76 -10.09 -17.70
N ARG A 149 -10.39 -10.34 -18.97
CA ARG A 149 -8.99 -10.47 -19.39
C ARG A 149 -8.30 -9.15 -19.68
N LYS A 150 -9.05 -8.05 -19.79
CA LYS A 150 -8.55 -6.74 -20.25
C LYS A 150 -8.41 -5.71 -19.14
N ILE A 151 -9.06 -5.93 -18.01
CA ILE A 151 -9.05 -5.01 -16.86
C ILE A 151 -8.16 -5.48 -15.70
N THR A 152 -7.57 -6.68 -15.78
CA THR A 152 -6.70 -7.20 -14.72
C THR A 152 -5.25 -7.20 -15.11
N SER A 153 -4.44 -6.56 -14.29
CA SER A 153 -2.99 -6.64 -14.43
C SER A 153 -2.44 -8.05 -14.10
N GLU A 154 -1.17 -8.22 -14.41
CA GLU A 154 -0.35 -9.37 -14.04
C GLU A 154 -0.06 -9.45 -12.53
N PHE A 155 -0.57 -8.48 -11.75
CA PHE A 155 -0.35 -8.34 -10.32
C PHE A 155 -1.51 -8.83 -9.48
N ASP A 156 -1.18 -9.53 -8.39
CA ASP A 156 -2.10 -9.70 -7.27
C ASP A 156 -1.73 -8.76 -6.12
N TYR A 157 -2.74 -8.19 -5.49
CA TYR A 157 -2.62 -7.49 -4.22
C TYR A 157 -2.83 -8.46 -3.07
N TYR A 158 -2.00 -8.35 -2.04
CA TYR A 158 -2.21 -8.98 -0.74
C TYR A 158 -1.84 -7.97 0.35
N GLY A 159 -2.53 -7.96 1.48
CA GLY A 159 -2.15 -7.11 2.59
C GLY A 159 -2.91 -7.39 3.86
N TYR A 160 -2.50 -6.72 4.93
CA TYR A 160 -3.23 -6.76 6.20
C TYR A 160 -3.10 -5.45 6.96
N TYR A 161 -4.13 -5.15 7.74
CA TYR A 161 -4.12 -4.11 8.77
C TYR A 161 -4.09 -4.77 10.14
N GLN A 162 -3.15 -4.40 10.98
CA GLN A 162 -2.96 -4.98 12.30
C GLN A 162 -2.95 -3.88 13.35
N ASN A 163 -3.77 -4.02 14.39
CA ASN A 163 -3.65 -3.22 15.60
C ASN A 163 -2.37 -3.65 16.33
N VAL A 164 -1.46 -2.71 16.53
CA VAL A 164 -0.18 -2.92 17.22
C VAL A 164 -0.06 -2.04 18.47
N ASP A 165 -1.15 -1.38 18.88
CA ASP A 165 -1.28 -0.76 20.19
C ASP A 165 -1.06 -1.79 21.31
N GLY A 166 -0.39 -1.37 22.38
CA GLY A 166 0.04 -2.21 23.50
C GLY A 166 1.19 -3.17 23.16
N THR A 167 1.59 -3.31 21.90
CA THR A 167 2.68 -4.22 21.53
C THR A 167 4.04 -3.55 21.63
N ASN A 168 5.05 -4.26 22.15
CA ASN A 168 6.44 -3.79 22.25
C ASN A 168 6.60 -2.41 22.93
N GLY A 169 5.70 -2.05 23.85
CA GLY A 169 5.72 -0.77 24.56
C GLY A 169 5.12 0.41 23.79
N ILE A 170 4.45 0.19 22.66
CA ILE A 170 3.64 1.22 22.00
C ILE A 170 2.42 1.52 22.89
N THR A 171 2.24 2.77 23.30
CA THR A 171 1.17 3.20 24.22
C THR A 171 0.14 4.14 23.59
N ILE A 172 0.10 4.21 22.26
CA ILE A 172 -0.87 5.00 21.52
C ILE A 172 -1.54 4.13 20.46
N SER A 173 -2.74 4.55 20.05
CA SER A 173 -3.42 4.05 18.87
C SER A 173 -2.48 3.92 17.68
N CYS A 174 -2.25 2.69 17.23
CA CYS A 174 -1.33 2.38 16.16
C CYS A 174 -1.82 1.20 15.32
N ILE A 175 -2.00 1.43 14.02
CA ILE A 175 -2.34 0.40 13.05
C ILE A 175 -1.21 0.27 12.03
N LYS A 176 -0.67 -0.93 11.91
CA LYS A 176 0.26 -1.33 10.86
C LYS A 176 -0.51 -1.73 9.61
N HIS A 177 -0.10 -1.24 8.45
CA HIS A 177 -0.49 -1.75 7.14
C HIS A 177 0.72 -2.38 6.46
N TYR A 178 0.64 -3.70 6.22
CA TYR A 178 1.57 -4.41 5.35
C TYR A 178 0.87 -4.74 4.05
N PHE A 179 1.56 -4.57 2.92
CA PHE A 179 1.00 -4.97 1.65
C PHE A 179 2.06 -5.42 0.65
N GLU A 180 1.58 -6.15 -0.36
CA GLU A 180 2.33 -6.75 -1.43
C GLU A 180 1.67 -6.50 -2.79
N TYR A 181 2.50 -6.29 -3.79
CA TYR A 181 2.17 -6.40 -5.20
C TYR A 181 2.95 -7.56 -5.80
N ARG A 182 2.26 -8.65 -6.13
CA ARG A 182 2.85 -9.90 -6.60
C ARG A 182 2.78 -9.96 -8.12
N PHE A 183 3.91 -9.81 -8.82
CA PHE A 183 4.00 -9.92 -10.28
C PHE A 183 3.98 -11.39 -10.71
N ILE A 184 2.88 -12.09 -10.38
CA ILE A 184 2.80 -13.55 -10.36
C ILE A 184 2.51 -14.16 -11.72
N ARG A 185 1.98 -13.38 -12.66
CA ARG A 185 1.62 -13.85 -14.01
C ARG A 185 2.68 -13.46 -15.04
N LYS A 186 2.81 -14.28 -16.09
CA LYS A 186 3.58 -13.92 -17.28
C LYS A 186 2.94 -12.70 -17.97
N PRO A 187 3.72 -11.84 -18.66
CA PRO A 187 3.19 -10.71 -19.42
C PRO A 187 2.07 -11.12 -20.40
N GLY A 188 0.87 -10.62 -20.14
CA GLY A 188 -0.34 -10.95 -20.87
C GLY A 188 -0.81 -9.82 -21.78
N PHE A 189 -2.08 -9.90 -22.16
CA PHE A 189 -2.71 -8.91 -23.02
C PHE A 189 -2.74 -7.51 -22.40
N CYS A 190 -2.95 -7.41 -21.07
CA CYS A 190 -3.00 -6.13 -20.36
C CYS A 190 -1.66 -5.40 -20.42
N PHE A 191 -0.56 -6.05 -20.05
CA PHE A 191 0.76 -5.43 -20.13
C PHE A 191 1.12 -5.00 -21.57
N ARG A 192 0.80 -5.83 -22.57
CA ARG A 192 1.19 -5.58 -23.96
C ARG A 192 0.61 -4.31 -24.57
N GLN A 193 -0.50 -3.79 -24.03
CA GLN A 193 -1.08 -2.50 -24.45
C GLN A 193 -0.19 -1.29 -24.13
N PHE A 194 0.84 -1.49 -23.30
CA PHE A 194 1.79 -0.46 -22.91
C PHE A 194 3.17 -0.68 -23.54
N GLY A 195 3.34 -1.76 -24.31
CA GLY A 195 4.63 -2.19 -24.85
C GLY A 195 5.08 -1.45 -26.12
N PRO A 196 6.10 -1.99 -26.82
CA PRO A 196 6.66 -1.40 -28.03
C PRO A 196 5.60 -1.06 -29.08
N GLY A 197 5.77 0.09 -29.75
CA GLY A 197 4.83 0.60 -30.74
C GLY A 197 3.67 1.42 -30.16
N THR A 198 3.60 1.61 -28.85
CA THR A 198 2.57 2.42 -28.19
C THR A 198 3.11 3.80 -27.78
N PRO A 199 2.26 4.85 -27.71
CA PRO A 199 2.69 6.20 -27.29
C PRO A 199 3.21 6.29 -25.85
N VAL A 200 2.89 5.29 -25.01
CA VAL A 200 3.25 5.26 -23.59
C VAL A 200 4.53 4.47 -23.31
N PHE A 201 5.06 3.74 -24.30
CA PHE A 201 6.31 3.00 -24.15
C PHE A 201 7.53 3.92 -24.30
N ARG A 202 8.40 3.91 -23.30
CA ARG A 202 9.57 4.76 -23.15
C ARG A 202 10.82 3.89 -22.95
N PRO A 203 11.38 3.31 -24.02
CA PRO A 203 12.52 2.38 -23.93
C PRO A 203 13.77 3.01 -23.31
N TYR A 204 13.94 4.33 -23.42
CA TYR A 204 15.03 5.07 -22.77
C TYR A 204 14.95 5.06 -21.22
N ASN A 205 13.85 4.59 -20.62
CA ASN A 205 13.73 4.35 -19.19
C ASN A 205 14.08 2.91 -18.77
N ALA A 206 14.42 2.03 -19.71
CA ALA A 206 14.93 0.70 -19.41
C ALA A 206 16.25 0.79 -18.63
N LEU A 207 16.35 0.07 -17.51
CA LEU A 207 17.61 -0.09 -16.79
C LEU A 207 18.47 -1.15 -17.47
N LYS A 208 19.78 -0.90 -17.51
CA LYS A 208 20.77 -1.89 -17.97
C LYS A 208 20.84 -3.13 -17.08
N ASP A 209 20.45 -2.98 -15.81
CA ASP A 209 20.35 -4.06 -14.84
C ASP A 209 19.31 -3.70 -13.76
N ILE A 210 18.26 -4.51 -13.59
CA ILE A 210 17.21 -4.23 -12.60
C ILE A 210 17.64 -4.61 -11.17
N PRO A 211 18.12 -5.84 -10.90
CA PRO A 211 18.59 -6.25 -9.58
C PRO A 211 19.69 -5.38 -8.97
N VAL A 212 19.83 -5.45 -7.65
CA VAL A 212 21.01 -4.95 -6.93
C VAL A 212 21.88 -6.13 -6.49
N LYS A 213 21.25 -7.18 -5.98
CA LYS A 213 21.92 -8.38 -5.48
C LYS A 213 21.30 -9.68 -5.99
N HIS A 214 19.97 -9.73 -6.12
CA HIS A 214 19.26 -10.96 -6.47
C HIS A 214 18.11 -10.72 -7.47
N PRO A 215 17.89 -11.65 -8.42
CA PRO A 215 18.70 -12.83 -8.71
C PRO A 215 20.12 -12.47 -9.16
N VAL A 216 21.07 -13.42 -9.01
CA VAL A 216 22.48 -13.19 -9.35
C VAL A 216 22.63 -13.19 -10.87
N GLY A 217 23.27 -12.16 -11.42
CA GLY A 217 23.46 -11.97 -12.85
C GLY A 217 23.10 -10.55 -13.27
N VAL A 218 23.20 -10.29 -14.57
CA VAL A 218 22.76 -9.02 -15.18
C VAL A 218 21.42 -9.24 -15.84
N TYR A 219 20.42 -8.46 -15.46
CA TYR A 219 19.06 -8.56 -15.98
C TYR A 219 18.62 -7.20 -16.55
N PRO A 220 18.93 -6.93 -17.82
CA PRO A 220 18.47 -5.72 -18.49
C PRO A 220 16.95 -5.69 -18.56
N ALA A 221 16.36 -4.52 -18.34
CA ALA A 221 14.92 -4.35 -18.43
C ALA A 221 14.43 -4.69 -19.84
N GLN A 222 13.56 -5.69 -19.94
CA GLN A 222 12.81 -6.05 -21.14
C GLN A 222 11.51 -5.25 -21.21
N PRO A 223 10.87 -5.15 -22.38
CA PRO A 223 9.67 -4.32 -22.56
C PRO A 223 8.47 -4.65 -21.67
N PHE A 224 8.48 -5.77 -20.94
CA PHE A 224 7.40 -6.18 -20.05
C PHE A 224 7.85 -6.40 -18.60
N ASP A 225 9.02 -5.87 -18.23
CA ASP A 225 9.40 -5.67 -16.83
C ASP A 225 8.86 -4.35 -16.31
N LEU A 226 8.98 -4.14 -15.00
CA LEU A 226 8.90 -2.78 -14.44
C LEU A 226 10.32 -2.20 -14.33
N SER A 227 10.51 -0.97 -14.82
CA SER A 227 11.78 -0.25 -14.73
C SER A 227 11.59 1.15 -14.15
N LYS A 228 12.50 1.52 -13.24
CA LYS A 228 12.47 2.74 -12.40
C LYS A 228 11.13 2.94 -11.66
N ALA A 229 10.54 1.85 -11.20
CA ALA A 229 9.18 1.82 -10.70
C ALA A 229 8.91 2.65 -9.43
N LEU A 230 7.64 2.95 -9.21
CA LEU A 230 7.11 3.78 -8.12
C LEU A 230 5.89 3.10 -7.51
N VAL A 231 5.86 2.91 -6.19
CA VAL A 231 4.63 2.63 -5.45
C VAL A 231 4.19 3.87 -4.69
N VAL A 232 2.94 4.27 -4.86
CA VAL A 232 2.31 5.31 -4.05
C VAL A 232 1.44 4.65 -3.00
N TRP A 233 1.62 5.00 -1.74
CA TRP A 233 0.68 4.71 -0.66
C TRP A 233 0.23 6.03 -0.04
N SER A 234 -1.06 6.24 0.15
CA SER A 234 -1.53 7.49 0.76
C SER A 234 -2.87 7.33 1.44
N LEU A 235 -3.08 8.13 2.48
CA LEU A 235 -4.37 8.46 3.07
C LEU A 235 -4.86 9.79 2.51
N ARG A 236 -6.18 9.99 2.57
CA ARG A 236 -6.83 11.24 2.23
C ARG A 236 -7.92 11.53 3.26
N GLY A 237 -8.16 12.79 3.53
CA GLY A 237 -9.23 13.25 4.41
C GLY A 237 -9.85 14.52 3.88
N ASP A 238 -11.06 14.80 4.38
CA ASP A 238 -11.88 15.92 3.96
C ASP A 238 -11.51 17.17 4.77
N THR A 239 -11.21 18.26 4.07
CA THR A 239 -10.80 19.53 4.69
C THR A 239 -11.94 20.22 5.43
N ALA A 240 -13.21 19.90 5.14
CA ALA A 240 -14.34 20.43 5.89
C ALA A 240 -14.57 19.69 7.23
N ILE A 241 -14.13 18.44 7.32
CA ILE A 241 -14.24 17.64 8.56
C ILE A 241 -13.02 17.87 9.45
N TRP A 242 -11.81 17.74 8.88
CA TRP A 242 -10.58 17.97 9.62
C TRP A 242 -9.49 18.57 8.73
N ASN A 243 -9.12 19.81 9.04
CA ASN A 243 -8.04 20.55 8.37
C ASN A 243 -6.91 20.90 9.34
N PRO A 244 -6.00 19.96 9.64
CA PRO A 244 -4.91 20.20 10.57
C PRO A 244 -3.99 21.31 10.05
N ARG A 245 -3.60 22.22 10.94
CA ARG A 245 -2.90 23.47 10.61
C ARG A 245 -1.38 23.36 10.61
N TRP A 246 -0.84 22.27 11.14
CA TRP A 246 0.59 22.08 11.33
C TRP A 246 1.05 20.75 10.75
N VAL A 247 2.27 20.74 10.24
CA VAL A 247 2.97 19.54 9.82
C VAL A 247 4.33 19.48 10.50
N TYR A 248 4.68 18.30 11.00
CA TYR A 248 5.94 18.01 11.66
C TYR A 248 6.74 17.02 10.85
N TYR A 249 8.03 17.29 10.76
CA TYR A 249 9.02 16.41 10.18
C TYR A 249 10.09 16.10 11.22
N LEU A 250 10.35 14.82 11.43
CA LEU A 250 11.39 14.40 12.35
C LEU A 250 12.72 14.33 11.63
N LYS A 251 13.70 15.17 12.02
CA LYS A 251 15.08 15.05 11.53
C LYS A 251 15.72 13.77 12.10
N LYS A 252 16.71 13.21 11.41
CA LYS A 252 17.50 12.08 11.92
C LYS A 252 18.26 12.42 13.20
N SER A 253 18.60 13.70 13.42
CA SER A 253 19.12 14.22 14.68
C SER A 253 18.14 14.12 15.87
N GLY A 254 16.87 13.81 15.60
CA GLY A 254 15.81 13.76 16.62
C GLY A 254 15.12 15.11 16.86
N THR A 255 15.53 16.19 16.21
CA THR A 255 14.85 17.49 16.34
C THR A 255 13.65 17.60 15.39
N TRP A 256 12.64 18.36 15.80
CA TRP A 256 11.51 18.69 14.94
C TRP A 256 11.87 19.76 13.90
N ASP A 257 11.27 19.64 12.73
CA ASP A 257 11.04 20.75 11.82
C ASP A 257 9.52 20.94 11.69
N ILE A 258 9.02 22.12 12.08
CA ILE A 258 7.58 22.37 12.27
C ILE A 258 7.16 23.48 11.33
N HIS A 259 6.18 23.18 10.48
CA HIS A 259 5.67 24.12 9.49
C HIS A 259 4.16 24.29 9.64
N ARG A 260 3.68 25.48 9.35
CA ARG A 260 2.24 25.69 9.16
C ARG A 260 1.87 25.04 7.82
N ARG A 261 0.87 24.15 7.82
CA ARG A 261 0.22 23.69 6.59
C ARG A 261 -0.48 24.90 5.95
N ARG A 262 0.10 25.39 4.87
CA ARG A 262 -0.53 26.37 3.94
C ARG A 262 -0.99 25.60 2.69
N ASP A 263 -1.49 26.29 1.67
CA ASP A 263 -1.89 25.66 0.41
C ASP A 263 -0.73 25.02 -0.38
N ASN A 264 0.51 25.22 0.07
CA ASN A 264 1.69 24.67 -0.57
C ASN A 264 1.87 23.18 -0.24
N THR A 265 2.17 22.41 -1.28
CA THR A 265 2.55 21.00 -1.15
C THR A 265 3.93 20.88 -0.52
N HIS A 266 4.06 19.99 0.46
CA HIS A 266 5.33 19.66 1.08
C HIS A 266 5.78 18.25 0.68
N HIS A 267 6.91 18.18 -0.01
CA HIS A 267 7.57 16.92 -0.37
C HIS A 267 8.90 16.81 0.36
N LEU A 268 9.06 15.76 1.16
CA LEU A 268 10.33 15.44 1.80
C LEU A 268 10.92 14.16 1.24
N VAL A 269 12.17 14.27 0.81
CA VAL A 269 12.94 13.13 0.31
C VAL A 269 13.61 12.39 1.48
N TYR A 270 13.49 11.06 1.48
CA TYR A 270 14.05 10.11 2.42
C TYR A 270 14.99 9.12 1.70
N GLY A 271 16.05 8.72 2.40
CA GLY A 271 17.12 7.87 1.89
C GLY A 271 18.32 7.81 2.85
N SER A 272 19.37 7.10 2.46
CA SER A 272 20.63 7.00 3.25
C SER A 272 21.17 8.39 3.60
N ASN A 273 21.18 9.32 2.65
CA ASN A 273 21.69 10.69 2.82
C ASN A 273 20.61 11.71 3.24
N ALA A 274 19.37 11.28 3.52
CA ALA A 274 18.31 12.21 3.85
C ALA A 274 18.44 12.77 5.27
N THR A 275 18.07 14.03 5.46
CA THR A 275 18.03 14.73 6.75
C THR A 275 16.92 14.21 7.66
N TYR A 276 15.84 13.68 7.10
CA TYR A 276 14.62 13.35 7.83
C TYR A 276 14.43 11.82 8.00
N GLN A 277 13.72 11.44 9.05
CA GLN A 277 13.15 10.11 9.23
C GLN A 277 11.83 10.01 8.46
N PRO A 278 11.48 8.87 7.85
CA PRO A 278 10.26 8.65 7.05
C PRO A 278 8.96 8.63 7.89
N LEU A 279 8.80 9.67 8.70
CA LEU A 279 7.68 10.02 9.56
C LEU A 279 7.21 11.42 9.16
N ILE A 280 5.92 11.53 8.89
CA ILE A 280 5.25 12.80 8.66
C ILE A 280 4.01 12.83 9.53
N ILE A 281 3.81 13.95 10.23
CA ILE A 281 2.71 14.11 11.19
C ILE A 281 1.96 15.38 10.85
N ILE A 282 0.65 15.30 10.68
CA ILE A 282 -0.23 16.46 10.59
C ILE A 282 -0.97 16.64 11.92
N SER A 283 -1.11 17.89 12.39
CA SER A 283 -1.66 18.19 13.72
C SER A 283 -2.42 19.50 13.79
N ASP A 284 -3.32 19.58 14.77
CA ASP A 284 -4.04 20.79 15.14
C ASP A 284 -3.17 21.83 15.87
N SER A 285 -2.09 21.40 16.54
CA SER A 285 -1.25 22.25 17.39
C SER A 285 0.17 22.43 16.84
N LYS A 286 0.77 23.61 17.13
CA LYS A 286 2.20 23.88 16.93
C LYS A 286 3.06 23.37 18.09
N ASP A 287 2.46 23.22 19.26
CA ASP A 287 3.14 22.63 20.41
C ASP A 287 3.08 21.10 20.28
N PRO A 288 4.24 20.41 20.20
CA PRO A 288 4.28 18.97 19.98
C PRO A 288 3.73 18.14 21.16
N SER A 289 3.49 18.76 22.32
CA SER A 289 2.94 18.09 23.50
C SER A 289 1.42 18.13 23.55
N THR A 290 0.77 18.88 22.65
CA THR A 290 -0.67 19.10 22.63
C THR A 290 -1.24 18.88 21.22
N GLY A 291 -2.57 18.99 21.11
CA GLY A 291 -3.29 18.81 19.85
C GLY A 291 -3.42 17.35 19.41
N LYS A 292 -4.46 17.07 18.62
CA LYS A 292 -4.58 15.77 17.95
C LYS A 292 -3.71 15.77 16.71
N ALA A 293 -3.18 14.60 16.40
CA ALA A 293 -2.31 14.42 15.27
C ALA A 293 -2.47 13.03 14.65
N LEU A 294 -2.24 12.97 13.33
CA LEU A 294 -2.13 11.75 12.55
C LEU A 294 -0.72 11.67 12.00
N GLY A 295 0.00 10.62 12.37
CA GLY A 295 1.31 10.28 11.84
C GLY A 295 1.22 9.13 10.85
N VAL A 296 1.97 9.21 9.75
CA VAL A 296 2.28 8.04 8.93
C VAL A 296 3.79 7.80 8.94
N PHE A 297 4.18 6.56 9.23
CA PHE A 297 5.57 6.17 9.45
C PHE A 297 5.96 4.94 8.64
N ARG A 298 7.06 5.02 7.90
CA ARG A 298 7.62 3.88 7.15
C ARG A 298 9.00 3.51 7.72
N PRO A 299 9.11 2.60 8.71
CA PRO A 299 10.38 2.33 9.37
C PRO A 299 11.44 1.76 8.43
N ASN A 300 12.72 1.88 8.81
CA ASN A 300 13.82 1.18 8.14
C ASN A 300 13.91 -0.29 8.59
N SER A 301 12.82 -1.05 8.40
CA SER A 301 12.75 -2.48 8.73
C SER A 301 13.32 -3.37 7.62
N VAL A 302 13.54 -4.65 7.90
CA VAL A 302 13.98 -5.63 6.88
C VAL A 302 13.03 -5.68 5.70
N ILE A 303 11.71 -5.57 5.93
CA ILE A 303 10.68 -5.52 4.89
C ILE A 303 10.89 -4.28 4.01
N ASN A 304 11.09 -3.12 4.62
CA ASN A 304 11.20 -1.85 3.92
C ASN A 304 12.58 -1.57 3.30
N THR A 305 13.61 -2.30 3.72
CA THR A 305 14.94 -2.34 3.06
C THR A 305 14.93 -3.34 1.91
N ASN A 306 14.42 -4.55 2.11
CA ASN A 306 14.32 -5.62 1.11
C ASN A 306 12.92 -5.67 0.51
N ILE A 307 12.59 -4.61 -0.23
CA ILE A 307 11.25 -4.37 -0.78
C ILE A 307 10.90 -5.32 -1.93
N ILE A 308 11.87 -5.91 -2.62
CA ILE A 308 11.63 -6.94 -3.63
C ILE A 308 12.02 -8.31 -3.08
N VAL A 309 11.14 -9.28 -3.28
CA VAL A 309 11.43 -10.69 -2.99
C VAL A 309 11.02 -11.59 -4.14
N GLY A 310 11.85 -12.60 -4.42
CA GLY A 310 11.47 -13.71 -5.27
C GLY A 310 10.70 -14.74 -4.45
N ARG A 311 9.56 -15.21 -4.95
CA ARG A 311 8.73 -16.24 -4.30
C ARG A 311 8.41 -17.38 -5.25
N LYS A 312 8.30 -18.59 -4.71
CA LYS A 312 7.69 -19.73 -5.42
C LYS A 312 6.16 -19.63 -5.40
N ASP A 313 5.47 -20.43 -6.21
CA ASP A 313 4.00 -20.47 -6.25
C ASP A 313 3.36 -20.85 -4.90
N ASN A 314 4.06 -21.64 -4.08
CA ASN A 314 3.62 -21.95 -2.70
C ASN A 314 3.84 -20.80 -1.70
N GLY A 315 4.32 -19.63 -2.16
CA GLY A 315 4.56 -18.44 -1.34
C GLY A 315 5.92 -18.38 -0.65
N SER A 316 6.72 -19.47 -0.66
CA SER A 316 8.04 -19.49 -0.03
C SER A 316 8.99 -18.46 -0.67
N GLN A 317 9.76 -17.75 0.16
CA GLN A 317 10.74 -16.76 -0.30
C GLN A 317 12.01 -17.47 -0.78
N VAL A 318 12.47 -17.13 -1.99
CA VAL A 318 13.71 -17.63 -2.60
C VAL A 318 14.86 -16.64 -2.41
N TYR A 319 14.57 -15.35 -2.57
CA TYR A 319 15.56 -14.29 -2.36
C TYR A 319 14.88 -12.98 -1.92
N ALA A 320 15.69 -12.05 -1.45
CA ALA A 320 15.33 -10.67 -1.08
C ALA A 320 16.37 -9.71 -1.69
N ASP A 321 15.91 -8.58 -2.23
CA ASP A 321 16.78 -7.63 -2.93
C ASP A 321 16.48 -6.17 -2.53
N PRO A 322 17.49 -5.39 -2.08
CA PRO A 322 17.30 -4.01 -1.65
C PRO A 322 17.25 -3.03 -2.84
N ARG A 323 16.19 -3.12 -3.65
CA ARG A 323 16.05 -2.27 -4.86
C ARG A 323 15.51 -0.86 -4.61
N LEU A 324 15.39 -0.44 -3.35
CA LEU A 324 14.87 0.90 -2.99
C LEU A 324 15.84 1.98 -3.47
N THR A 325 15.37 2.97 -4.22
CA THR A 325 16.20 4.09 -4.69
C THR A 325 15.91 5.36 -3.89
N ARG A 326 14.65 5.63 -3.59
CA ARG A 326 14.22 6.83 -2.87
C ARG A 326 12.85 6.65 -2.27
N VAL A 327 12.58 7.27 -1.12
CA VAL A 327 11.21 7.45 -0.62
C VAL A 327 10.93 8.94 -0.53
N ILE A 328 9.73 9.38 -0.87
CA ILE A 328 9.27 10.75 -0.62
C ILE A 328 8.03 10.65 0.26
N ALA A 329 8.02 11.24 1.45
CA ALA A 329 6.77 11.47 2.16
C ALA A 329 6.20 12.80 1.69
N ALA A 330 4.91 12.80 1.45
CA ALA A 330 4.21 13.93 0.88
C ALA A 330 3.04 14.28 1.77
N ASP A 331 2.98 15.56 2.08
CA ASP A 331 1.81 16.23 2.61
C ASP A 331 1.30 17.22 1.57
N ILE A 332 0.07 17.02 1.13
CA ILE A 332 -0.61 17.86 0.15
C ILE A 332 -1.89 18.38 0.84
N PRO A 333 -1.86 19.59 1.43
CA PRO A 333 -2.99 20.12 2.19
C PRO A 333 -4.26 20.31 1.35
N HIS A 334 -4.10 20.61 0.06
CA HIS A 334 -5.22 20.70 -0.89
C HIS A 334 -4.89 19.91 -2.16
N ARG A 335 -5.12 18.58 -2.13
CA ARG A 335 -4.98 17.72 -3.32
C ARG A 335 -6.02 18.08 -4.38
N ILE A 336 -7.22 18.36 -3.89
CA ILE A 336 -8.27 19.19 -4.47
C ILE A 336 -8.79 20.07 -3.33
N GLU A 337 -9.67 21.02 -3.62
CA GLU A 337 -10.19 21.98 -2.63
C GLU A 337 -10.70 21.31 -1.33
N SER A 338 -11.50 20.25 -1.47
CA SER A 338 -12.14 19.54 -0.36
C SER A 338 -11.32 18.40 0.26
N MET A 339 -10.08 18.16 -0.18
CA MET A 339 -9.37 16.95 0.21
C MET A 339 -7.86 17.14 0.32
N TRP A 340 -7.31 16.78 1.48
CA TRP A 340 -5.87 16.66 1.67
C TRP A 340 -5.39 15.24 1.35
N LYS A 341 -4.08 15.07 1.10
CA LYS A 341 -3.42 13.78 0.90
C LYS A 341 -2.14 13.70 1.73
N LEU A 342 -1.96 12.59 2.44
CA LEU A 342 -0.77 12.29 3.25
C LEU A 342 -0.24 10.90 2.88
N GLY A 343 1.06 10.73 2.65
CA GLY A 343 1.58 9.39 2.35
C GLY A 343 3.01 9.34 1.83
N PHE A 344 3.32 8.28 1.07
CA PHE A 344 4.64 7.98 0.55
C PHE A 344 4.62 7.68 -0.95
N PHE A 345 5.64 8.19 -1.65
CA PHE A 345 6.08 7.76 -2.97
C PHE A 345 7.36 6.94 -2.80
N ILE A 346 7.31 5.66 -3.12
CA ILE A 346 8.38 4.69 -2.92
C ILE A 346 8.96 4.33 -4.28
N TYR A 347 10.12 4.91 -4.59
CA TYR A 347 10.85 4.66 -5.84
C TYR A 347 11.81 3.49 -5.67
N PHE A 348 11.86 2.64 -6.69
CA PHE A 348 12.72 1.48 -6.71
C PHE A 348 13.16 1.14 -8.13
N ARG A 349 14.18 0.29 -8.26
CA ARG A 349 14.79 -0.01 -9.58
C ARG A 349 13.81 -0.68 -10.54
N GLY A 350 12.97 -1.59 -10.07
CA GLY A 350 12.07 -2.32 -10.94
C GLY A 350 11.72 -3.71 -10.44
N MET A 351 10.91 -4.41 -11.23
CA MET A 351 10.57 -5.82 -11.03
C MET A 351 10.77 -6.59 -12.32
N LEU A 352 11.40 -7.75 -12.22
CA LEU A 352 11.51 -8.72 -13.31
C LEU A 352 10.16 -9.40 -13.48
N ASN A 353 9.71 -9.48 -14.72
CA ASN A 353 8.58 -10.31 -15.07
C ASN A 353 8.94 -11.81 -14.93
N ARG A 354 7.92 -12.64 -14.78
CA ARG A 354 8.07 -14.07 -14.49
C ARG A 354 8.89 -14.88 -15.52
N THR A 355 9.08 -14.38 -16.74
CA THR A 355 9.91 -15.06 -17.74
C THR A 355 11.41 -14.79 -17.57
N GLN A 356 11.80 -13.85 -16.70
CA GLN A 356 13.19 -13.51 -16.42
C GLN A 356 13.66 -13.91 -15.03
N THR A 357 12.75 -14.33 -14.16
CA THR A 357 13.08 -14.90 -12.86
C THR A 357 13.46 -16.38 -13.01
N PRO A 358 14.12 -16.98 -11.99
CA PRO A 358 14.36 -18.42 -11.97
C PRO A 358 13.06 -19.23 -12.19
N PRO A 359 13.13 -20.45 -12.75
CA PRO A 359 11.95 -21.27 -13.00
C PRO A 359 11.07 -21.44 -11.76
N GLY A 360 9.76 -21.20 -11.92
CA GLY A 360 8.78 -21.31 -10.84
C GLY A 360 8.82 -20.16 -9.81
N VAL A 361 9.64 -19.13 -10.03
CA VAL A 361 9.73 -17.94 -9.18
C VAL A 361 8.98 -16.77 -9.82
N TYR A 362 8.38 -15.90 -9.01
CA TYR A 362 7.87 -14.59 -9.39
C TYR A 362 8.35 -13.53 -8.39
N GLU A 363 8.40 -12.26 -8.81
CA GLU A 363 8.76 -11.17 -7.92
C GLU A 363 7.56 -10.55 -7.20
N THR A 364 7.78 -10.14 -5.96
CA THR A 364 6.82 -9.44 -5.13
C THR A 364 7.45 -8.16 -4.58
N PHE A 365 6.81 -7.03 -4.81
CA PHE A 365 7.06 -5.84 -4.01
C PHE A 365 6.34 -5.98 -2.67
N ARG A 366 6.99 -5.58 -1.58
CA ARG A 366 6.42 -5.51 -0.24
C ARG A 366 6.84 -4.24 0.49
N THR A 367 5.97 -3.74 1.36
CA THR A 367 6.31 -2.65 2.28
C THR A 367 5.39 -2.69 3.49
N GLU A 368 5.79 -2.00 4.55
CA GLU A 368 4.93 -1.72 5.70
C GLU A 368 4.94 -0.24 6.07
N VAL A 369 3.78 0.24 6.49
CA VAL A 369 3.54 1.62 6.94
C VAL A 369 2.71 1.56 8.22
N TYR A 370 2.97 2.45 9.16
CA TYR A 370 2.25 2.57 10.42
C TYR A 370 1.45 3.87 10.43
N MET A 371 0.21 3.79 10.87
CA MET A 371 -0.69 4.93 11.12
C MET A 371 -0.77 5.10 12.63
N LEU A 372 -0.43 6.29 13.13
CA LEU A 372 -0.32 6.58 14.55
C LEU A 372 -1.20 7.78 14.90
N VAL A 373 -1.92 7.71 16.01
CA VAL A 373 -2.80 8.79 16.47
C VAL A 373 -2.46 9.15 17.91
N GLY A 374 -2.26 10.44 18.18
CA GLY A 374 -1.86 10.98 19.48
C GLY A 374 -1.41 12.43 19.36
N THR A 375 -0.61 12.91 20.30
CA THR A 375 0.17 14.16 20.14
C THR A 375 1.42 13.92 19.29
N PRO A 376 2.01 14.95 18.67
CA PRO A 376 3.26 14.78 17.91
C PRO A 376 4.40 14.13 18.70
N ASN A 377 4.58 14.47 19.98
CA ASN A 377 5.58 13.85 20.86
C ASN A 377 5.29 12.37 21.14
N GLN A 378 4.04 12.01 21.41
CA GLN A 378 3.66 10.59 21.57
C GLN A 378 3.91 9.78 20.30
N ILE A 379 3.56 10.33 19.13
CA ILE A 379 3.79 9.68 17.84
C ILE A 379 5.29 9.48 17.57
N ARG A 380 6.13 10.48 17.86
CA ARG A 380 7.59 10.35 17.78
C ARG A 380 8.12 9.21 18.65
N ASN A 381 7.66 9.13 19.89
CA ASN A 381 8.10 8.10 20.82
C ASN A 381 7.71 6.70 20.33
N ALA A 382 6.48 6.53 19.83
CA ALA A 382 6.03 5.28 19.22
C ALA A 382 6.85 4.92 17.97
N ALA A 383 7.16 5.88 17.08
CA ALA A 383 8.01 5.64 15.92
C ALA A 383 9.44 5.20 16.30
N ALA A 384 10.01 5.77 17.36
CA ALA A 384 11.30 5.34 17.90
C ALA A 384 11.26 3.91 18.46
N ILE A 385 10.16 3.52 19.11
CA ILE A 385 9.93 2.14 19.58
C ILE A 385 9.85 1.18 18.39
N ILE A 386 9.02 1.49 17.38
CA ILE A 386 8.87 0.67 16.16
C ILE A 386 10.22 0.48 15.47
N THR A 387 11.05 1.52 15.41
CA THR A 387 12.39 1.46 14.80
C THR A 387 13.30 0.49 15.54
N ARG A 388 13.33 0.53 16.88
CA ARG A 388 14.13 -0.39 17.71
C ARG A 388 13.68 -1.84 17.56
N SER A 389 12.38 -2.09 17.64
CA SER A 389 11.82 -3.44 17.48
C SER A 389 12.12 -4.01 16.09
N SER A 390 12.10 -3.17 15.06
CA SER A 390 12.43 -3.57 13.67
C SER A 390 13.92 -3.83 13.42
N ALA A 391 14.80 -3.27 14.25
CA ALA A 391 16.24 -3.50 14.17
C ALA A 391 16.64 -4.81 14.85
N ASN A 392 15.96 -5.20 15.93
CA ASN A 392 16.23 -6.45 16.64
C ASN A 392 15.86 -7.71 15.84
N THR A 393 15.01 -7.60 14.82
CA THR A 393 14.71 -8.69 13.87
C THR A 393 15.82 -8.91 12.83
N ARG A 394 16.92 -8.14 12.87
CA ARG A 394 18.08 -8.27 11.96
C ARG A 394 19.22 -9.12 12.54
N ARG A 395 19.15 -9.53 13.80
CA ARG A 395 20.18 -10.35 14.46
C ARG A 395 19.84 -11.82 14.38
#